data_AF-A0A317ZCU8-F1
#
_entry.id   AF-A0A317ZCU8-F1
#
_cell.length_a   1.000
_cell.length_b   1.000
_cell.length_c   1.000
_cell.angle_alpha   90.00
_cell.angle_beta   90.00
_cell.angle_gamma   90.00
#
_symmetry.space_group_name_H-M   'P 1'
#
loop_
_entity.id
_entity.type
_entity.pdbx_description
1 polymer ?
#
loop_
_entity_poly.entity_id
_entity_poly.type
_entity_poly.pdbx_seq_one_letter_code
_entity_poly.pdbx_strand_id
1 'polypeptide(L)'
;MRNIEKLQPGDTVDHFFLIHRATQGVTAQGKDYMTLHLQDKSGEVEAKVWTITKEGMNQLKPERIVHIKGDMINYRGRKQMKVNQFRVATEEDGLRTQDFIDGAPMSPEEIKDAMQDYIFEIDNAPLQRVTRYLLNKHEESYFVYP
;
A
#
# COMPACT_ATOMS: atom_id res chain seq x y z
N MET A 1 7.23 -9.61 14.09
CA MET A 1 7.16 -9.10 12.70
C MET A 1 8.52 -8.51 12.34
N ARG A 2 9.06 -8.83 11.16
CA ARG A 2 10.21 -8.10 10.61
C ARG A 2 9.66 -6.91 9.82
N ASN A 3 9.75 -5.73 10.41
CA ASN A 3 9.38 -4.47 9.79
C ASN A 3 10.28 -4.18 8.58
N ILE A 4 9.71 -3.74 7.46
CA ILE A 4 10.46 -3.31 6.26
C ILE A 4 11.62 -2.38 6.59
N GLU A 5 11.43 -1.42 7.50
CA GLU A 5 12.48 -0.44 7.85
C GLU A 5 13.75 -1.10 8.42
N LYS A 6 13.58 -2.21 9.13
CA LYS A 6 14.67 -2.93 9.78
C LYS A 6 15.44 -3.84 8.84
N LEU A 7 14.91 -4.10 7.64
CA LEU A 7 15.55 -4.95 6.64
C LEU A 7 16.85 -4.30 6.14
N GLN A 8 17.92 -5.08 6.12
CA GLN A 8 19.24 -4.67 5.67
C GLN A 8 19.71 -5.52 4.49
N PRO A 9 20.59 -4.99 3.62
CA PRO A 9 21.24 -5.81 2.61
C PRO A 9 21.90 -7.05 3.21
N GLY A 10 21.62 -8.22 2.65
CA GLY A 10 22.03 -9.52 3.18
C GLY A 10 20.91 -10.30 3.89
N ASP A 11 19.81 -9.63 4.26
CA ASP A 11 18.68 -10.30 4.88
C ASP A 11 17.86 -11.11 3.87
N THR A 12 17.44 -12.29 4.32
CA THR A 12 16.40 -13.08 3.65
C THR A 12 15.01 -12.65 4.15
N VAL A 13 14.07 -12.56 3.23
CA VAL A 13 12.69 -12.16 3.48
C VAL A 13 11.76 -13.28 3.08
N ASP A 14 10.82 -13.61 3.96
CA ASP A 14 9.74 -14.57 3.76
C ASP A 14 8.51 -14.00 4.50
N HIS A 15 7.76 -13.12 3.83
CA HIS A 15 6.70 -12.35 4.47
C HIS A 15 5.62 -11.84 3.50
N PHE A 16 4.48 -11.42 4.04
CA PHE A 16 3.41 -10.77 3.29
C PHE A 16 3.63 -9.26 3.23
N PHE A 17 3.23 -8.65 2.11
CA PHE A 17 3.26 -7.22 1.87
C PHE A 17 2.04 -6.79 1.06
N LEU A 18 1.67 -5.51 1.17
CA LEU A 18 0.74 -4.88 0.23
C LEU A 18 1.52 -4.35 -0.97
N ILE A 19 1.02 -4.57 -2.18
CA ILE A 19 1.55 -3.91 -3.38
C ILE A 19 0.97 -2.49 -3.42
N HIS A 20 1.79 -1.49 -3.11
CA HIS A 20 1.40 -0.09 -3.23
C HIS A 20 1.45 0.37 -4.69
N ARG A 21 2.51 0.00 -5.42
CA ARG A 21 2.67 0.28 -6.85
C ARG A 21 3.30 -0.89 -7.58
N ALA A 22 2.88 -1.10 -8.82
CA ALA A 22 3.46 -2.09 -9.72
C ALA A 22 3.74 -1.46 -11.09
N THR A 23 4.91 -1.71 -11.66
CA THR A 23 5.30 -1.16 -12.97
C THR A 23 6.07 -2.21 -13.76
N GLN A 24 5.58 -2.51 -14.97
CA GLN A 24 6.29 -3.37 -15.91
C GLN A 24 7.44 -2.61 -16.56
N GLY A 25 8.57 -3.29 -16.73
CA GLY A 25 9.67 -2.82 -17.55
C GLY A 25 10.19 -3.93 -18.44
N VAL A 26 11.03 -3.55 -19.40
CA VAL A 26 11.72 -4.47 -20.30
C VAL A 26 13.22 -4.31 -20.09
N THR A 27 13.93 -5.41 -19.86
CA THR A 27 15.39 -5.41 -19.72
C THR A 27 16.06 -5.09 -21.06
N ALA A 28 17.35 -4.74 -21.04
CA ALA A 28 18.12 -4.53 -22.28
C ALA A 28 18.13 -5.76 -23.21
N GLN A 29 17.88 -6.96 -22.67
CA GLN A 29 17.77 -8.21 -23.43
C GLN A 29 16.34 -8.52 -23.90
N GLY A 30 15.40 -7.60 -23.74
CA GLY A 30 14.01 -7.77 -24.19
C GLY A 30 13.13 -8.61 -23.27
N LYS A 31 13.62 -9.04 -22.10
CA LYS A 31 12.82 -9.80 -21.13
C LYS A 31 12.02 -8.87 -20.23
N ASP A 32 10.75 -9.21 -20.00
CA ASP A 32 9.85 -8.50 -19.07
C ASP A 32 10.29 -8.68 -17.62
N TYR A 33 10.18 -7.61 -16.84
CA TYR A 33 10.35 -7.61 -15.40
C TYR A 33 9.32 -6.70 -14.73
N MET A 34 9.07 -6.90 -13.43
CA MET A 34 8.24 -6.02 -12.62
C MET A 34 9.07 -5.28 -11.59
N THR A 35 8.80 -3.99 -11.41
CA THR A 35 9.19 -3.24 -10.21
C THR A 35 7.95 -3.06 -9.35
N LEU A 36 8.03 -3.51 -8.11
CA LEU A 36 6.98 -3.38 -7.11
C LEU A 36 7.46 -2.43 -6.02
N HIS A 37 6.52 -1.67 -5.48
CA HIS A 37 6.68 -0.96 -4.22
C HIS A 37 5.85 -1.71 -3.19
N LEU A 38 6.54 -2.41 -2.29
CA LEU A 38 5.94 -3.27 -1.28
C LEU A 38 5.85 -2.50 0.04
N GLN A 39 4.69 -2.54 0.67
CA GLN A 39 4.40 -1.78 1.88
C GLN A 39 3.99 -2.70 3.03
N ASP A 40 4.43 -2.33 4.23
CA ASP A 40 3.86 -2.74 5.51
C ASP A 40 3.65 -1.48 6.38
N LYS A 41 3.15 -1.65 7.62
CA LYS A 41 2.91 -0.51 8.54
C LYS A 41 4.16 0.29 8.90
N SER A 42 5.36 -0.27 8.72
CA SER A 42 6.60 0.43 9.01
C SER A 42 7.10 1.27 7.84
N GLY A 43 6.73 0.93 6.61
CA GLY A 43 7.15 1.72 5.46
C GLY A 43 7.09 0.94 4.14
N GLU A 44 7.90 1.39 3.19
CA GLU A 44 7.92 0.88 1.82
C GLU A 44 9.32 0.44 1.38
N VAL A 45 9.39 -0.60 0.54
CA VAL A 45 10.62 -1.06 -0.11
C VAL A 45 10.40 -1.33 -1.60
N GLU A 46 11.36 -0.93 -2.42
CA GLU A 46 11.38 -1.30 -3.85
C GLU A 46 11.81 -2.76 -4.01
N ALA A 47 11.02 -3.53 -4.75
CA ALA A 47 11.28 -4.93 -5.06
C ALA A 47 11.29 -5.18 -6.56
N LYS A 48 12.19 -6.04 -7.05
CA LYS A 48 12.27 -6.41 -8.47
C LYS A 48 12.03 -7.89 -8.69
N VAL A 49 11.11 -8.21 -9.61
CA VAL A 49 10.84 -9.54 -10.13
C VAL A 49 11.42 -9.62 -11.55
N TRP A 50 12.60 -10.24 -11.69
CA TRP A 50 13.38 -10.19 -12.94
C TRP A 50 12.89 -11.12 -14.05
N THR A 51 12.25 -12.23 -13.68
CA THR A 51 11.68 -13.20 -14.61
C THR A 51 10.23 -13.40 -14.23
N ILE A 52 9.31 -12.99 -15.09
CA ILE A 52 7.89 -13.08 -14.81
C ILE A 52 7.11 -13.51 -16.06
N THR A 53 6.09 -14.33 -15.85
CA THR A 53 5.16 -14.72 -16.92
C THR A 53 4.08 -13.65 -17.09
N LYS A 54 3.39 -13.66 -18.23
CA LYS A 54 2.22 -12.78 -18.44
C LYS A 54 1.14 -12.96 -17.37
N GLU A 55 0.94 -14.18 -16.93
CA GLU A 55 0.00 -14.49 -15.84
C GLU A 55 0.46 -13.89 -14.52
N GLY A 56 1.75 -14.03 -14.16
CA GLY A 56 2.32 -13.41 -12.97
C GLY A 56 2.21 -11.88 -12.99
N MET A 57 2.42 -11.24 -14.15
CA MET A 57 2.23 -9.79 -14.29
C MET A 57 0.79 -9.36 -14.03
N ASN A 58 -0.19 -10.15 -14.47
CA ASN A 58 -1.60 -9.88 -14.21
C ASN A 58 -2.00 -10.04 -12.74
N GLN A 59 -1.25 -10.84 -11.98
CA GLN A 59 -1.48 -11.05 -10.54
C GLN A 59 -0.88 -9.94 -9.67
N LEU A 60 0.28 -9.40 -10.07
CA LEU A 60 1.00 -8.35 -9.32
C LEU A 60 0.44 -6.96 -9.63
N LYS A 61 -0.72 -6.64 -9.07
CA LYS A 61 -1.40 -5.34 -9.20
C LYS A 61 -1.42 -4.59 -7.87
N PRO A 62 -1.54 -3.25 -7.90
CA PRO A 62 -1.80 -2.47 -6.68
C PRO A 62 -2.99 -3.01 -5.88
N GLU A 63 -2.99 -2.76 -4.58
CA GLU A 63 -4.02 -3.18 -3.62
C GLU A 63 -4.13 -4.69 -3.40
N ARG A 64 -3.21 -5.48 -3.97
CA ARG A 64 -3.10 -6.92 -3.68
C ARG A 64 -2.09 -7.18 -2.58
N ILE A 65 -2.45 -8.09 -1.68
CA ILE A 65 -1.53 -8.64 -0.68
C ILE A 65 -0.79 -9.79 -1.33
N VAL A 66 0.54 -9.79 -1.20
CA VAL A 66 1.43 -10.77 -1.80
C VAL A 66 2.41 -11.29 -0.77
N HIS A 67 2.54 -12.61 -0.71
CA HIS A 67 3.60 -13.28 0.00
C HIS A 67 4.86 -13.29 -0.85
N ILE A 68 5.97 -12.79 -0.33
CA ILE A 68 7.24 -12.65 -1.03
C ILE A 68 8.31 -13.45 -0.31
N LYS A 69 9.04 -14.26 -1.08
CA LYS A 69 10.35 -14.80 -0.71
C LYS A 69 11.42 -14.12 -1.54
N GLY A 70 12.40 -13.50 -0.90
CA GLY A 70 13.41 -12.72 -1.59
C GLY A 70 14.59 -12.35 -0.70
N ASP A 71 15.55 -11.67 -1.31
CA ASP A 71 16.79 -11.25 -0.65
C ASP A 71 16.92 -9.73 -0.73
N MET A 72 17.28 -9.12 0.39
CA MET A 72 17.60 -7.70 0.43
C MET A 72 19.00 -7.47 -0.11
N ILE A 73 19.12 -6.59 -1.10
CA ILE A 73 20.38 -6.23 -1.74
C ILE A 73 20.62 -4.73 -1.68
N ASN A 74 21.89 -4.35 -1.74
CA ASN A 74 22.28 -2.97 -2.02
C ASN A 74 22.50 -2.83 -3.53
N TYR A 75 21.57 -2.15 -4.21
CA TYR A 75 21.70 -1.85 -5.63
C TYR A 75 22.00 -0.37 -5.80
N ARG A 76 23.23 -0.04 -6.21
CA ARG A 76 23.69 1.34 -6.46
C ARG A 76 23.46 2.29 -5.27
N GLY A 77 23.70 1.81 -4.06
CA GLY A 77 23.56 2.61 -2.83
C GLY A 77 22.13 2.67 -2.28
N ARG A 78 21.17 1.97 -2.90
CA ARG A 78 19.78 1.88 -2.41
C ARG A 78 19.44 0.45 -2.01
N LYS A 79 18.69 0.30 -0.92
CA LYS A 79 18.09 -0.98 -0.54
C LYS A 79 17.04 -1.35 -1.58
N GLN A 80 17.14 -2.58 -2.08
CA GLN A 80 16.18 -3.15 -3.01
C GLN A 80 16.00 -4.62 -2.67
N MET A 81 14.77 -5.12 -2.77
CA MET A 81 14.50 -6.55 -2.63
C MET A 81 14.58 -7.23 -3.99
N LYS A 82 15.39 -8.29 -4.10
CA LYS A 82 15.33 -9.22 -5.22
C LYS A 82 14.30 -10.30 -4.90
N VAL A 83 13.20 -10.34 -5.65
CA VAL A 83 12.14 -11.33 -5.45
C VAL A 83 12.56 -12.63 -6.11
N ASN A 84 12.55 -13.71 -5.33
CA ASN A 84 12.84 -15.07 -5.80
C ASN A 84 11.55 -15.85 -6.07
N GLN A 85 10.54 -15.71 -5.20
CA GLN A 85 9.22 -16.33 -5.35
C GLN A 85 8.13 -15.39 -4.80
N PHE A 86 6.93 -15.50 -5.36
CA PHE A 86 5.76 -14.80 -4.85
C PHE A 86 4.50 -15.64 -4.94
N ARG A 87 3.50 -15.33 -4.10
CA ARG A 87 2.14 -15.87 -4.16
C ARG A 87 1.15 -14.77 -3.74
N VAL A 88 0.07 -14.59 -4.49
CA VAL A 88 -1.02 -13.69 -4.06
C VAL A 88 -1.74 -14.31 -2.86
N ALA A 89 -2.03 -13.49 -1.86
CA ALA A 89 -2.79 -13.94 -0.70
C ALA A 89 -4.21 -14.35 -1.11
N THR A 90 -4.74 -15.39 -0.46
CA THR A 90 -6.09 -15.89 -0.62
C THR A 90 -6.93 -15.53 0.61
N GLU A 91 -8.24 -15.74 0.53
CA GLU A 91 -9.14 -15.51 1.69
C GLU A 91 -8.75 -16.36 2.90
N GLU A 92 -8.18 -17.55 2.67
CA GLU A 92 -7.67 -18.46 3.71
C GLU A 92 -6.51 -17.87 4.51
N ASP A 93 -5.77 -16.90 3.96
CA ASP A 93 -4.70 -16.21 4.68
C ASP A 93 -5.26 -15.24 5.75
N GLY A 94 -6.54 -14.86 5.67
CA GLY A 94 -7.22 -14.02 6.66
C GLY A 94 -6.70 -12.58 6.77
N LEU A 95 -5.96 -12.11 5.77
CA LEU A 95 -5.30 -10.80 5.75
C LEU A 95 -6.18 -9.72 5.10
N ARG A 96 -6.12 -8.50 5.66
CA ARG A 96 -6.81 -7.32 5.11
C ARG A 96 -5.78 -6.26 4.73
N THR A 97 -6.10 -5.43 3.73
CA THR A 97 -5.22 -4.36 3.27
C THR A 97 -4.86 -3.37 4.39
N GLN A 98 -5.80 -3.13 5.31
CA GLN A 98 -5.65 -2.32 6.52
C GLN A 98 -4.56 -2.83 7.48
N ASP A 99 -4.16 -4.09 7.36
CA ASP A 99 -3.08 -4.67 8.18
C ASP A 99 -1.68 -4.20 7.70
N PHE A 100 -1.59 -3.59 6.52
CA PHE A 100 -0.33 -3.21 5.86
C PHE A 100 -0.21 -1.71 5.57
N ILE A 101 -1.29 -0.96 5.74
CA ILE A 101 -1.29 0.49 5.59
C ILE A 101 -1.13 1.07 6.98
N ASP A 102 -0.24 2.05 7.15
CA ASP A 102 -0.23 2.86 8.36
C ASP A 102 -1.56 3.62 8.36
N GLY A 103 -2.48 3.20 9.24
CA GLY A 103 -3.78 3.83 9.32
C GLY A 103 -3.60 5.31 9.64
N ALA A 104 -4.58 6.14 9.28
CA ALA A 104 -4.65 7.45 9.91
C ALA A 104 -4.56 7.23 11.44
N PRO A 105 -3.80 8.06 12.18
CA PRO A 105 -3.67 7.94 13.64
C PRO A 105 -5.02 8.11 14.37
N MET A 106 -6.07 8.39 13.61
CA MET A 106 -7.44 8.58 14.02
C MET A 106 -8.34 7.58 13.29
N SER A 107 -9.27 6.97 14.01
CA SER A 107 -10.32 6.15 13.42
C SER A 107 -11.23 6.99 12.52
N PRO A 108 -11.99 6.37 11.60
CA PRO A 108 -12.99 7.09 10.80
C PRO A 108 -13.98 7.87 11.68
N GLU A 109 -14.35 7.34 12.85
CA GLU A 109 -15.20 8.02 13.83
C GLU A 109 -14.50 9.25 14.43
N GLU A 110 -13.24 9.12 14.83
CA GLU A 110 -12.47 10.26 15.37
C GLU A 110 -12.29 11.36 14.32
N ILE A 111 -12.12 11.00 13.04
CA ILE A 111 -12.07 11.96 11.93
C ILE A 111 -13.44 12.64 11.75
N LYS A 112 -14.55 11.90 11.82
CA LYS A 112 -15.90 12.46 11.74
C LYS A 112 -16.17 13.46 12.85
N ASP A 113 -15.79 13.13 14.08
CA ASP A 113 -15.99 14.00 15.24
C ASP A 113 -15.16 15.29 15.09
N ALA A 114 -13.88 15.18 14.73
CA ALA A 114 -13.03 16.35 14.48
C ALA A 114 -13.57 17.23 13.34
N MET A 115 -14.07 16.63 12.26
CA MET A 115 -14.70 17.38 11.17
C MET A 115 -15.97 18.12 11.63
N GLN A 116 -16.78 17.52 12.50
CA GLN A 116 -17.95 18.19 13.05
C GLN A 116 -17.55 19.41 13.87
N ASP A 117 -16.51 19.30 14.71
CA ASP A 117 -15.99 20.42 15.49
C ASP A 117 -15.59 21.60 14.59
N TYR A 118 -14.85 21.36 13.50
CA TYR A 118 -14.49 22.41 12.53
C TYR A 118 -15.71 23.01 11.83
N ILE A 119 -16.74 22.21 11.53
CA ILE A 119 -18.00 22.73 10.96
C ILE A 119 -18.69 23.65 11.97
N PHE A 120 -18.63 23.32 13.27
CA PHE A 120 -19.22 24.15 14.32
C PHE A 120 -18.53 25.50 14.49
N GLU A 121 -17.23 25.58 14.19
CA GLU A 121 -16.46 26.84 14.19
C GLU A 121 -16.76 27.78 13.00
N ILE A 122 -17.55 27.35 12.02
CA ILE A 122 -17.95 28.20 10.89
C ILE A 122 -18.97 29.26 11.37
N ASP A 123 -18.50 30.48 11.59
CA ASP A 123 -19.34 31.62 12.02
C ASP A 123 -20.49 31.96 11.05
N ASN A 124 -20.27 31.76 9.74
CA ASN A 124 -21.26 32.06 8.72
C ASN A 124 -22.33 30.95 8.66
N ALA A 125 -23.48 31.19 9.28
CA ALA A 125 -24.56 30.19 9.38
C ALA A 125 -25.06 29.62 8.02
N PRO A 126 -25.23 30.43 6.95
CA PRO A 126 -25.53 29.87 5.62
C PRO A 126 -24.45 28.92 5.10
N LEU A 127 -23.17 29.30 5.19
CA LEU A 127 -22.06 28.45 4.75
C LEU A 127 -21.98 27.18 5.59
N GLN A 128 -22.09 27.28 6.91
CA GLN A 128 -22.11 26.14 7.81
C GLN A 128 -23.19 25.12 7.42
N ARG A 129 -24.41 25.58 7.11
CA ARG A 129 -25.51 24.72 6.67
C ARG A 129 -25.22 24.02 5.35
N VAL A 130 -24.68 24.74 4.37
CA VAL A 130 -24.32 24.17 3.06
C VAL A 130 -23.20 23.15 3.22
N THR A 131 -22.14 23.47 3.96
CA THR A 131 -21.01 22.58 4.22
C THR A 131 -21.45 21.29 4.91
N ARG A 132 -22.24 21.40 5.99
CA ARG A 132 -22.81 20.23 6.70
C ARG A 132 -23.66 19.37 5.77
N TYR A 133 -24.52 20.00 4.97
CA TYR A 133 -25.40 19.29 4.04
C TYR A 133 -24.60 18.50 2.99
N LEU A 134 -23.57 19.13 2.38
CA LEU A 134 -22.75 18.48 1.37
C LEU A 134 -21.94 17.30 1.93
N LEU A 135 -21.36 17.47 3.13
CA LEU A 135 -20.62 16.41 3.80
C LEU A 135 -21.51 15.20 4.13
N ASN A 136 -22.69 15.43 4.71
CA ASN A 136 -23.64 14.35 5.00
C ASN A 136 -24.16 13.66 3.73
N LYS A 137 -24.41 14.43 2.66
CA LYS A 137 -24.92 13.89 1.40
C LYS A 137 -23.93 12.95 0.71
N HIS A 138 -22.64 13.18 0.89
CA HIS A 138 -21.56 12.44 0.24
C HIS A 138 -20.69 11.65 1.22
N GLU A 139 -21.22 11.35 2.42
CA GLU A 139 -20.46 10.78 3.54
C GLU A 139 -19.66 9.53 3.12
N GLU A 140 -20.29 8.55 2.47
CA GLU A 140 -19.57 7.35 2.01
C GLU A 140 -18.44 7.68 1.03
N SER A 141 -18.62 8.64 0.14
CA SER A 141 -17.57 9.03 -0.80
C SER A 141 -16.41 9.77 -0.13
N TYR A 142 -16.64 10.49 0.96
CA TYR A 142 -15.58 11.18 1.70
C TYR A 142 -14.67 10.23 2.51
N PHE A 143 -15.20 9.10 2.97
CA PHE A 143 -14.47 8.15 3.82
C PHE A 143 -13.96 6.90 3.08
N VAL A 144 -14.37 6.69 1.82
CA VAL A 144 -14.09 5.45 1.07
C VAL A 144 -13.42 5.72 -0.29
N TYR A 145 -13.31 6.98 -0.74
CA TYR A 145 -12.72 7.32 -2.02
C TYR A 145 -11.23 7.74 -1.89
N PRO A 146 -10.35 7.38 -2.85
CA PRO A 146 -8.95 7.82 -2.89
C PRO A 146 -8.77 9.34 -3.08
#